data_AF-A0A8S3TQ83-F1
#
_entry.id   AF-A0A8S3TQ83-F1
#
_cell.length_a   1.000
_cell.length_b   1.000
_cell.length_c   1.000
_cell.angle_alpha   90.00
_cell.angle_beta   90.00
_cell.angle_gamma   90.00
#
_symmetry.space_group_name_H-M   'P 1'
#
loop_
_entity.id
_entity.type
_entity.pdbx_description
1 polymer ?
#
loop_
_entity_poly.entity_id
_entity_poly.type
_entity_poly.pdbx_seq_one_letter_code
_entity_poly.pdbx_strand_id
1 'polypeptide(L)'
;MKRGFGGVVVLIIDEVLDDFSVSILESSVEDILWNKLSNKYDDSNNICFCVCYLPPEGSSRLNDGEKFYNDLLQQVYCYQNEGFVYIGGDVNSRCGSEQDYIQGVDDINDREIIDVFSNKYGDLLIDFLTSCNLCMLNGRSDGNNDFTCVSKRGRSVVDYVFAPHEQLDMCTSCDLYLLSDLIVDTGLNFEKSIPDHGPIVWIVNVKKDIAYDTSNIGQSPYTDQIKWQNK
;
A
#
# COMPACT_ATOMS: atom_id res chain seq x y z
N MET A 1 -0.67 -27.35 -20.62
CA MET A 1 -0.16 -26.19 -19.85
C MET A 1 -1.22 -25.86 -18.82
N LYS A 2 -0.99 -26.15 -17.53
CA LYS A 2 -1.94 -25.74 -16.47
C LYS A 2 -1.82 -24.22 -16.33
N ARG A 3 -2.93 -23.50 -16.37
CA ARG A 3 -2.96 -22.08 -15.96
C ARG A 3 -2.56 -22.04 -14.48
N GLY A 4 -1.64 -21.15 -14.11
CA GLY A 4 -1.56 -20.69 -12.72
C GLY A 4 -2.84 -19.90 -12.42
N PHE A 5 -3.40 -20.09 -11.23
CA PHE A 5 -4.59 -19.37 -10.78
C PHE A 5 -4.26 -18.77 -9.41
N GLY A 6 -4.45 -17.46 -9.25
CA GLY A 6 -4.14 -16.76 -8.00
C GLY A 6 -2.65 -16.40 -7.83
N GLY A 7 -2.33 -15.93 -6.62
CA GLY A 7 -0.99 -15.54 -6.22
C GLY A 7 -0.73 -14.04 -6.30
N VAL A 8 0.06 -13.56 -5.36
CA VAL A 8 0.54 -12.19 -5.27
C VAL A 8 2.05 -12.16 -5.52
N VAL A 9 2.56 -11.07 -6.09
CA VAL A 9 3.98 -10.89 -6.38
C VAL A 9 4.37 -9.49 -5.96
N VAL A 10 5.56 -9.38 -5.38
CA VAL A 10 6.21 -8.11 -5.07
C VAL A 10 7.45 -7.96 -5.94
N LEU A 11 7.57 -6.79 -6.56
CA LEU A 11 8.75 -6.37 -7.30
C LEU A 11 9.32 -5.14 -6.60
N ILE A 12 10.64 -5.15 -6.34
CA ILE A 12 11.36 -4.07 -5.67
C ILE A 12 12.49 -3.66 -6.60
N ILE A 13 12.62 -2.36 -6.84
CA ILE A 13 13.70 -1.80 -7.66
C ILE A 13 15.00 -1.77 -6.88
N ASP A 14 16.13 -1.95 -7.57
CA ASP A 14 17.45 -2.05 -6.95
C ASP A 14 17.83 -0.80 -6.15
N GLU A 15 17.37 0.39 -6.56
CA GLU A 15 17.63 1.65 -5.84
C GLU A 15 17.07 1.65 -4.41
N VAL A 16 15.93 0.98 -4.18
CA VAL A 16 15.38 0.82 -2.81
C VAL A 16 16.31 -0.05 -1.96
N LEU A 17 16.99 -1.01 -2.59
CA LEU A 17 17.90 -1.92 -1.91
C LEU A 17 19.22 -1.26 -1.52
N ASP A 18 19.49 -0.02 -1.92
CA ASP A 18 20.65 0.73 -1.43
C ASP A 18 20.46 1.08 0.06
N ASP A 19 19.26 1.55 0.43
CA ASP A 19 18.92 2.00 1.78
C ASP A 19 18.25 0.91 2.65
N PHE A 20 17.64 -0.10 2.03
CA PHE A 20 16.86 -1.13 2.73
C PHE A 20 17.37 -2.55 2.46
N SER A 21 17.18 -3.43 3.43
CA SER A 21 17.21 -4.88 3.24
C SER A 21 15.79 -5.44 3.24
N VAL A 22 15.52 -6.43 2.38
CA VAL A 22 14.19 -7.03 2.22
C VAL A 22 14.11 -8.39 2.88
N SER A 23 13.03 -8.66 3.61
CA SER A 23 12.68 -10.00 4.08
C SER A 23 11.18 -10.28 3.92
N ILE A 24 10.82 -11.55 3.87
CA ILE A 24 9.43 -12.02 3.93
C ILE A 24 9.07 -12.21 5.41
N LEU A 25 7.97 -11.60 5.86
CA LEU A 25 7.44 -11.76 7.21
C LEU A 25 6.44 -12.92 7.31
N GLU A 26 5.60 -13.08 6.29
CA GLU A 26 4.55 -14.11 6.21
C GLU A 26 4.26 -14.46 4.74
N SER A 27 4.12 -15.76 4.47
CA SER A 27 3.79 -16.29 3.13
C SER A 27 3.07 -17.64 3.18
N SER A 28 2.52 -18.01 4.34
CA SER A 28 1.83 -19.29 4.56
C SER A 28 0.42 -19.31 3.97
N VAL A 29 -0.16 -18.13 3.68
CA VAL A 29 -1.44 -17.95 3.01
C VAL A 29 -1.18 -17.55 1.55
N GLU A 30 -1.66 -18.34 0.59
CA GLU A 30 -1.32 -18.20 -0.84
C GLU A 30 -1.59 -16.79 -1.41
N ASP A 31 -2.65 -16.13 -0.96
CA ASP A 31 -3.07 -14.82 -1.45
C ASP A 31 -2.77 -13.68 -0.45
N ILE A 32 -1.92 -13.89 0.56
CA ILE A 32 -1.46 -12.84 1.48
C ILE A 32 0.05 -12.96 1.66
N LEU A 33 0.78 -11.91 1.28
CA LEU A 33 2.24 -11.87 1.36
C LEU A 33 2.70 -10.62 2.10
N TRP A 34 3.26 -10.81 3.29
CA TRP A 34 3.89 -9.75 4.07
C TRP A 34 5.39 -9.70 3.83
N ASN A 35 5.88 -8.48 3.69
CA ASN A 35 7.29 -8.18 3.48
C ASN A 35 7.72 -7.07 4.43
N LYS A 36 9.02 -7.03 4.74
CA LYS A 36 9.65 -5.97 5.50
C LYS A 36 10.78 -5.36 4.69
N LEU A 37 10.77 -4.04 4.56
CA LEU A 37 11.93 -3.23 4.21
C LEU A 37 12.56 -2.78 5.53
N SER A 38 13.64 -3.43 5.94
CA SER A 38 14.41 -2.99 7.10
C SER A 38 15.42 -1.93 6.66
N ASN A 39 15.30 -0.72 7.19
CA ASN A 39 16.23 0.37 6.90
C ASN A 39 17.62 0.02 7.45
N LYS A 40 18.66 0.17 6.65
CA LYS A 40 20.03 -0.22 7.04
C LYS A 40 20.67 0.72 8.06
N TYR A 41 20.09 1.90 8.27
CA TYR A 41 20.67 2.98 9.07
C TYR A 41 19.84 3.32 10.31
N ASP A 42 18.51 3.14 10.26
CA ASP A 42 17.58 3.51 11.32
C ASP A 42 16.34 2.61 11.34
N ASP A 43 16.28 1.68 12.30
CA ASP A 43 15.17 0.75 12.47
C ASP A 43 13.81 1.44 12.69
N SER A 44 13.77 2.70 13.12
CA SER A 44 12.51 3.44 13.24
C SER A 44 11.85 3.75 11.88
N ASN A 45 12.60 3.58 10.79
CA ASN A 45 12.16 3.76 9.42
C ASN A 45 11.89 2.44 8.68
N ASN A 46 11.74 1.34 9.41
CA ASN A 46 11.32 0.07 8.83
C ASN A 46 9.90 0.19 8.25
N ILE A 47 9.65 -0.51 7.15
CA ILE A 47 8.35 -0.54 6.48
C ILE A 47 7.91 -1.98 6.35
N CYS A 48 6.76 -2.31 6.93
CA CYS A 48 6.06 -3.56 6.74
C CYS A 48 4.96 -3.35 5.70
N PHE A 49 4.99 -4.13 4.63
CA PHE A 49 3.95 -4.03 3.61
C PHE A 49 3.40 -5.38 3.21
N CYS A 50 2.10 -5.42 3.00
CA CYS A 50 1.35 -6.60 2.62
C CYS A 50 0.74 -6.41 1.24
N VAL A 51 0.93 -7.39 0.36
CA VAL A 51 0.12 -7.51 -0.85
C VAL A 51 -0.85 -8.67 -0.69
N CYS A 52 -2.13 -8.44 -0.98
CA CYS A 52 -3.15 -9.46 -0.82
C CYS A 52 -4.13 -9.52 -1.99
N TYR A 53 -4.80 -10.66 -2.14
CA TYR A 53 -5.84 -10.87 -3.14
C TYR A 53 -6.99 -11.65 -2.54
N LEU A 54 -8.18 -11.06 -2.48
CA LEU A 54 -9.41 -11.78 -2.16
C LEU A 54 -10.24 -11.91 -3.45
N PRO A 55 -10.36 -13.12 -4.02
CA PRO A 55 -11.16 -13.35 -5.22
C PRO A 55 -12.64 -12.98 -5.02
N PRO A 56 -13.36 -12.67 -6.11
CA PRO A 56 -14.74 -12.19 -6.02
C PRO A 56 -15.69 -13.20 -5.39
N GLU A 57 -16.76 -12.68 -4.79
CA GLU A 57 -17.82 -13.49 -4.20
C GLU A 57 -18.38 -14.49 -5.21
N GLY A 58 -18.55 -15.74 -4.78
CA GLY A 58 -19.04 -16.82 -5.64
C GLY A 58 -18.04 -17.29 -6.71
N SER A 59 -16.77 -16.87 -6.63
CA SER A 59 -15.73 -17.43 -7.49
C SER A 59 -15.57 -18.94 -7.27
N SER A 60 -15.04 -19.64 -8.27
CA SER A 60 -14.76 -21.08 -8.17
C SER A 60 -13.58 -21.42 -7.23
N ARG A 61 -12.84 -20.41 -6.76
CA ARG A 61 -11.86 -20.58 -5.70
C ARG A 61 -12.66 -20.65 -4.40
N LEU A 62 -12.53 -21.74 -3.65
CA LEU A 62 -13.19 -21.91 -2.35
C LEU A 62 -12.61 -20.89 -1.38
N ASN A 63 -13.18 -19.68 -1.36
CA ASN A 63 -12.68 -18.59 -0.57
C ASN A 63 -13.72 -18.14 0.45
N ASP A 64 -13.26 -18.15 1.68
CA ASP A 64 -13.99 -17.66 2.83
C ASP A 64 -13.47 -16.26 3.14
N GLY A 65 -14.25 -15.23 2.79
CA GLY A 65 -13.89 -13.84 3.05
C GLY A 65 -13.74 -13.57 4.54
N GLU A 66 -14.52 -14.24 5.40
CA GLU A 66 -14.39 -14.11 6.86
C GLU A 66 -13.05 -14.68 7.31
N LYS A 67 -12.67 -15.85 6.79
CA LYS A 67 -11.34 -16.41 7.08
C LYS A 67 -10.21 -15.49 6.58
N PHE A 68 -10.33 -14.95 5.36
CA PHE A 68 -9.32 -14.05 4.78
C PHE A 68 -9.08 -12.83 5.68
N TYR A 69 -10.14 -12.14 6.08
CA TYR A 69 -10.02 -10.96 6.95
C TYR A 69 -9.57 -11.33 8.38
N ASN A 70 -9.96 -12.49 8.90
CA ASN A 70 -9.46 -12.98 10.19
C ASN A 70 -7.95 -13.30 10.15
N ASP A 71 -7.47 -13.94 9.08
CA ASP A 71 -6.04 -14.20 8.89
C ASP A 71 -5.26 -12.88 8.78
N LEU A 72 -5.77 -11.92 7.99
CA LEU A 72 -5.16 -10.60 7.83
C LEU A 72 -5.14 -9.82 9.14
N LEU A 73 -6.23 -9.84 9.92
CA LEU A 73 -6.33 -9.22 11.24
C LEU A 73 -5.26 -9.75 12.21
N GLN A 74 -5.12 -11.08 12.30
CA GLN A 74 -4.09 -11.70 13.14
C GLN A 74 -2.68 -11.26 12.73
N GLN A 75 -2.41 -11.23 11.43
CA GLN A 75 -1.11 -10.82 10.90
C GLN A 75 -0.82 -9.34 11.15
N VAL A 76 -1.81 -8.45 11.02
CA VAL A 76 -1.64 -7.04 11.40
C VAL A 76 -1.20 -6.93 12.85
N TYR A 77 -1.87 -7.63 13.78
CA TYR A 77 -1.45 -7.63 15.20
C TYR A 77 -0.04 -8.17 15.43
N CYS A 78 0.42 -9.13 14.61
CA CYS A 78 1.78 -9.65 14.68
C CYS A 78 2.83 -8.65 14.19
N TYR A 79 2.54 -7.86 13.16
CA TYR A 79 3.56 -7.07 12.45
C TYR A 79 3.43 -5.55 12.62
N GLN A 80 2.36 -5.05 13.21
CA GLN A 80 2.13 -3.60 13.36
C GLN A 80 3.23 -2.84 14.14
N ASN A 81 4.02 -3.54 14.96
CA ASN A 81 5.12 -2.95 15.73
C ASN A 81 6.49 -3.16 15.08
N GLU A 82 6.56 -3.75 13.88
CA GLU A 82 7.82 -4.04 13.18
C GLU A 82 8.28 -2.91 12.24
N GLY A 83 7.41 -1.91 12.01
CA GLY A 83 7.64 -0.73 11.16
C GLY A 83 6.34 -0.05 10.75
N PHE A 84 6.41 0.94 9.86
CA PHE A 84 5.24 1.54 9.21
C PHE A 84 4.48 0.49 8.40
N VAL A 85 3.15 0.46 8.48
CA VAL A 85 2.32 -0.59 7.88
C VAL A 85 1.56 -0.06 6.67
N TYR A 86 1.68 -0.77 5.55
CA TYR A 86 0.85 -0.55 4.36
C TYR A 86 0.33 -1.87 3.82
N ILE A 87 -0.96 -1.95 3.53
CA ILE A 87 -1.57 -3.16 2.97
C ILE A 87 -2.25 -2.78 1.66
N GLY A 88 -1.93 -3.44 0.57
CA GLY A 88 -2.50 -3.13 -0.74
C GLY A 88 -2.95 -4.38 -1.48
N GLY A 89 -4.04 -4.29 -2.25
CA GLY A 89 -4.48 -5.42 -3.05
C GLY A 89 -5.88 -5.32 -3.63
N ASP A 90 -6.19 -6.23 -4.55
CA ASP A 90 -7.55 -6.49 -5.03
C ASP A 90 -8.27 -7.36 -4.01
N VAL A 91 -9.16 -6.75 -3.23
CA VAL A 91 -9.92 -7.49 -2.21
C VAL A 91 -11.35 -7.80 -2.66
N ASN A 92 -11.74 -7.42 -3.88
CA ASN A 92 -13.11 -7.59 -4.39
C ASN A 92 -14.24 -7.09 -3.45
N SER A 93 -13.90 -6.16 -2.56
CA SER A 93 -14.78 -5.58 -1.55
C SER A 93 -15.26 -4.22 -2.02
N ARG A 94 -16.56 -4.02 -2.08
CA ARG A 94 -17.16 -2.73 -2.40
C ARG A 94 -17.78 -2.21 -1.13
N CYS A 95 -17.30 -1.07 -0.62
CA CYS A 95 -17.72 -0.56 0.69
C CYS A 95 -18.74 0.59 0.59
N GLY A 96 -19.12 1.00 -0.62
CA GLY A 96 -20.02 2.13 -0.81
C GLY A 96 -19.55 3.38 -0.07
N SER A 97 -20.47 4.00 0.65
CA SER A 97 -20.22 5.18 1.49
C SER A 97 -19.94 4.87 2.96
N GLU A 98 -19.64 3.62 3.31
CA GLU A 98 -19.35 3.26 4.69
C GLU A 98 -18.01 3.84 5.15
N GLN A 99 -17.97 4.25 6.41
CA GLN A 99 -16.80 4.82 7.04
C GLN A 99 -15.93 3.69 7.61
N ASP A 100 -14.63 3.78 7.31
CA ASP A 100 -13.54 2.91 7.75
C ASP A 100 -12.88 3.41 9.05
N TYR A 101 -13.55 4.32 9.77
CA TYR A 101 -13.10 4.88 11.04
C TYR A 101 -14.32 5.17 11.95
N ILE A 102 -14.07 5.44 13.23
CA ILE A 102 -15.14 5.71 14.19
C ILE A 102 -15.48 7.20 14.18
N GLN A 103 -16.58 7.55 13.51
CA GLN A 103 -17.03 8.93 13.37
C GLN A 103 -17.20 9.62 14.74
N GLY A 104 -16.59 10.80 14.89
CA GLY A 104 -16.65 11.61 16.11
C GLY A 104 -15.66 11.17 17.20
N VAL A 105 -14.91 10.08 16.98
CA VAL A 105 -13.75 9.70 17.80
C VAL A 105 -12.47 10.03 17.05
N ASP A 106 -12.39 9.64 15.77
CA ASP A 106 -11.25 9.91 14.91
C ASP A 106 -11.45 11.22 14.12
N ASP A 107 -10.40 12.03 14.00
CA ASP A 107 -10.38 13.28 13.23
C ASP A 107 -9.64 13.02 11.90
N ILE A 108 -10.36 12.42 10.96
CA ILE A 108 -9.82 11.99 9.66
C ILE A 108 -10.65 12.62 8.55
N ASN A 109 -9.98 13.13 7.51
CA ASN A 109 -10.64 13.67 6.31
C ASN A 109 -11.42 12.58 5.59
N ASP A 110 -12.72 12.77 5.36
CA ASP A 110 -13.56 11.84 4.61
C ASP A 110 -12.98 11.47 3.23
N ARG A 111 -13.25 10.23 2.81
CA ARG A 111 -12.93 9.77 1.45
C ARG A 111 -13.86 10.42 0.44
N GLU A 112 -13.34 10.81 -0.71
CA GLU A 112 -14.15 11.06 -1.89
C GLU A 112 -14.67 9.72 -2.45
N ILE A 113 -15.99 9.52 -2.38
CA ILE A 113 -16.65 8.27 -2.75
C ILE A 113 -17.08 8.31 -4.22
N ILE A 114 -16.54 7.39 -5.02
CA ILE A 114 -16.90 7.23 -6.44
C ILE A 114 -17.72 5.96 -6.73
N ASP A 115 -17.53 4.89 -5.94
CA ASP A 115 -18.31 3.66 -6.01
C ASP A 115 -19.27 3.60 -4.83
N VAL A 116 -20.55 3.85 -5.09
CA VAL A 116 -21.61 3.93 -4.06
C VAL A 116 -22.24 2.59 -3.72
N PHE A 117 -21.83 1.50 -4.39
CA PHE A 117 -22.37 0.17 -4.13
C PHE A 117 -21.58 -0.53 -3.03
N SER A 118 -22.28 -1.36 -2.24
CA SER A 118 -21.64 -2.28 -1.29
C SER A 118 -21.93 -3.75 -1.61
N ASN A 119 -21.08 -4.64 -1.09
CA ASN A 119 -21.27 -6.09 -1.10
C ASN A 119 -20.87 -6.71 0.25
N LYS A 120 -21.12 -8.02 0.46
CA LYS A 120 -20.81 -8.71 1.72
C LYS A 120 -19.34 -8.56 2.13
N TYR A 121 -18.41 -8.61 1.17
CA TYR A 121 -16.98 -8.42 1.47
C TYR A 121 -16.64 -6.98 1.85
N GLY A 122 -17.41 -6.01 1.36
CA GLY A 122 -17.36 -4.63 1.80
C GLY A 122 -17.63 -4.47 3.29
N ASP A 123 -18.71 -5.10 3.78
CA ASP A 123 -19.07 -5.08 5.20
C ASP A 123 -17.93 -5.70 6.05
N LEU A 124 -17.39 -6.84 5.62
CA LEU A 124 -16.26 -7.49 6.30
C LEU A 124 -14.98 -6.66 6.25
N LEU A 125 -14.74 -5.91 5.17
CA LEU A 125 -13.60 -5.01 5.05
C LEU A 125 -13.72 -3.87 6.06
N ILE A 126 -14.90 -3.27 6.20
CA ILE A 126 -15.13 -2.19 7.18
C ILE A 126 -14.95 -2.70 8.61
N ASP A 127 -15.49 -3.88 8.94
CA ASP A 127 -15.27 -4.53 10.24
C ASP A 127 -13.78 -4.80 10.51
N PHE A 128 -13.04 -5.29 9.51
CA PHE A 128 -11.59 -5.49 9.61
C PHE A 128 -10.86 -4.17 9.88
N LEU A 129 -11.09 -3.15 9.06
CA LEU A 129 -10.39 -1.85 9.13
C LEU A 129 -10.59 -1.19 10.49
N THR A 130 -11.85 -1.11 10.94
CA THR A 130 -12.20 -0.55 12.26
C THR A 130 -11.61 -1.36 13.41
N SER A 131 -11.55 -2.70 13.30
CA SER A 131 -10.98 -3.57 14.35
C SER A 131 -9.47 -3.38 14.55
N CYS A 132 -8.73 -3.02 13.50
CA CYS A 132 -7.28 -2.81 13.57
C CYS A 132 -6.85 -1.35 13.41
N ASN A 133 -7.78 -0.40 13.47
CA ASN A 133 -7.52 1.04 13.32
C ASN A 133 -6.74 1.37 12.03
N LEU A 134 -7.06 0.65 10.95
CA LEU A 134 -6.57 0.91 9.61
C LEU A 134 -7.60 1.72 8.84
N CYS A 135 -7.14 2.59 7.95
CA CYS A 135 -7.96 3.39 7.08
C CYS A 135 -7.51 3.24 5.62
N MET A 136 -8.45 3.33 4.69
CA MET A 136 -8.19 3.37 3.26
C MET A 136 -7.50 4.69 2.89
N LEU A 137 -6.49 4.63 2.04
CA LEU A 137 -5.85 5.80 1.44
C LEU A 137 -6.63 6.31 0.23
N ASN A 138 -7.35 5.42 -0.47
CA ASN A 138 -8.11 5.74 -1.67
C ASN A 138 -9.08 6.90 -1.42
N GLY A 139 -9.00 7.95 -2.25
CA GLY A 139 -9.89 9.11 -2.20
C GLY A 139 -9.67 10.05 -1.01
N ARG A 140 -8.58 9.92 -0.24
CA ARG A 140 -8.27 10.87 0.86
C ARG A 140 -7.29 11.98 0.52
N SER A 141 -6.50 11.81 -0.53
CA SER A 141 -5.61 12.85 -1.04
C SER A 141 -6.25 13.62 -2.18
N ASP A 142 -5.84 14.87 -2.39
CA ASP A 142 -6.28 15.74 -3.51
C ASP A 142 -5.79 15.27 -4.91
N GLY A 143 -5.42 14.00 -5.05
CA GLY A 143 -4.88 13.36 -6.24
C GLY A 143 -5.97 12.81 -7.18
N ASN A 144 -5.56 11.97 -8.13
CA ASN A 144 -6.49 11.34 -9.06
C ASN A 144 -7.29 10.24 -8.35
N ASN A 145 -8.62 10.29 -8.43
CA ASN A 145 -9.52 9.32 -7.81
C ASN A 145 -10.47 8.75 -8.87
N ASP A 146 -10.32 7.46 -9.20
CA ASP A 146 -11.08 6.79 -10.26
C ASP A 146 -11.34 5.30 -9.92
N PHE A 147 -12.18 4.64 -10.69
CA PHE A 147 -12.50 3.22 -10.50
C PHE A 147 -11.25 2.36 -10.68
N THR A 148 -11.03 1.41 -9.78
CA THR A 148 -9.85 0.53 -9.85
C THR A 148 -10.05 -0.63 -10.81
N CYS A 149 -11.30 -1.01 -11.07
CA CYS A 149 -11.67 -2.06 -12.02
C CYS A 149 -12.74 -1.55 -13.00
N VAL A 150 -12.47 -1.67 -14.31
CA VAL A 150 -13.39 -1.37 -15.40
C VAL A 150 -13.44 -2.54 -16.37
N SER A 151 -14.58 -3.23 -16.40
CA SER A 151 -14.83 -4.37 -17.26
C SER A 151 -16.05 -4.15 -18.14
N LYS A 152 -16.34 -5.13 -19.02
CA LYS A 152 -17.59 -5.15 -19.81
C LYS A 152 -18.85 -5.22 -18.94
N ARG A 153 -18.74 -5.59 -17.66
CA ARG A 153 -19.86 -5.73 -16.73
C ARG A 153 -20.12 -4.46 -15.90
N GLY A 154 -19.26 -3.46 -16.01
CA GLY A 154 -19.34 -2.23 -15.24
C GLY A 154 -18.01 -1.85 -14.63
N ARG A 155 -18.08 -0.98 -13.62
CA ARG A 155 -16.93 -0.40 -12.93
C ARG A 155 -17.10 -0.52 -11.42
N SER A 156 -16.01 -0.71 -10.71
CA SER A 156 -15.99 -0.85 -9.26
C SER A 156 -14.68 -0.38 -8.65
N VAL A 157 -14.73 0.02 -7.38
CA VAL A 157 -13.54 0.17 -6.54
C VAL A 157 -13.43 -1.08 -5.69
N VAL A 158 -12.40 -1.87 -5.95
CA VAL A 158 -12.14 -3.18 -5.31
C VAL A 158 -10.67 -3.37 -4.93
N ASP A 159 -9.80 -2.54 -5.49
CA ASP A 159 -8.40 -2.44 -5.13
C ASP A 159 -8.24 -1.31 -4.13
N TYR A 160 -7.50 -1.54 -3.06
CA TYR A 160 -7.30 -0.53 -2.02
C TYR A 160 -5.87 -0.55 -1.52
N VAL A 161 -5.47 0.58 -0.91
CA VAL A 161 -4.32 0.66 -0.02
C VAL A 161 -4.82 1.10 1.36
N PHE A 162 -4.38 0.40 2.40
CA PHE A 162 -4.71 0.65 3.80
C PHE A 162 -3.46 1.05 4.57
N ALA A 163 -3.61 1.94 5.54
CA ALA A 163 -2.56 2.30 6.49
C ALA A 163 -3.18 2.53 7.88
N PRO A 164 -2.42 2.37 8.98
CA PRO A 164 -2.87 2.78 10.30
C PRO A 164 -3.29 4.25 10.32
N HIS A 165 -4.32 4.56 11.10
CA HIS A 165 -4.83 5.92 11.29
C HIS A 165 -3.69 6.92 11.58
N GLU A 166 -2.78 6.59 12.51
CA GLU A 166 -1.64 7.44 12.89
C GLU A 166 -0.61 7.66 11.77
N GLN A 167 -0.68 6.90 10.68
CA GLN A 167 0.25 6.93 9.54
C GLN A 167 -0.37 7.57 8.29
N LEU A 168 -1.64 8.02 8.36
CA LEU A 168 -2.32 8.66 7.23
C LEU A 168 -1.57 9.91 6.74
N ASP A 169 -1.07 10.75 7.66
CA ASP A 169 -0.34 11.97 7.34
C ASP A 169 1.02 11.72 6.65
N MET A 170 1.52 10.48 6.68
CA MET A 170 2.74 10.11 5.96
C MET A 170 2.46 9.91 4.46
N CYS A 171 1.20 9.63 4.08
CA CYS A 171 0.79 9.51 2.70
C CYS A 171 0.60 10.89 2.09
N THR A 172 1.46 11.24 1.13
CA THR A 172 1.42 12.53 0.43
C THR A 172 0.51 12.51 -0.80
N SER A 173 0.35 11.36 -1.43
CA SER A 173 -0.60 11.15 -2.50
C SER A 173 -1.01 9.68 -2.60
N CYS A 174 -2.24 9.44 -3.02
CA CYS A 174 -2.79 8.15 -3.41
C CYS A 174 -3.62 8.36 -4.67
N ASP A 175 -3.03 8.02 -5.81
CA ASP A 175 -3.55 8.27 -7.15
C ASP A 175 -4.01 6.95 -7.80
N LEU A 176 -5.23 6.96 -8.30
CA LEU A 176 -5.87 5.80 -8.96
C LEU A 176 -5.93 6.08 -10.46
N TYR A 177 -5.36 5.20 -11.28
CA TYR A 177 -5.33 5.42 -12.74
C TYR A 177 -6.15 4.38 -13.48
N LEU A 178 -7.00 4.83 -14.39
CA LEU A 178 -7.60 3.92 -15.37
C LEU A 178 -6.52 3.40 -16.31
N LEU A 179 -6.58 2.09 -16.59
CA LEU A 179 -5.61 1.50 -17.53
C LEU A 179 -5.79 2.05 -18.96
N SER A 180 -7.01 2.45 -19.33
CA SER A 180 -7.26 3.12 -20.61
C SER A 180 -6.44 4.39 -20.77
N ASP A 181 -6.33 5.17 -19.71
CA ASP A 181 -5.71 6.48 -19.74
C ASP A 181 -4.19 6.32 -19.78
N LEU A 182 -3.67 5.37 -18.99
CA LEU A 182 -2.25 4.99 -19.05
C LEU A 182 -1.85 4.48 -20.44
N ILE A 183 -2.68 3.68 -21.12
CA ILE A 183 -2.41 3.22 -22.48
C ILE A 183 -2.29 4.41 -23.45
N VAL A 184 -3.21 5.38 -23.34
CA VAL A 184 -3.19 6.59 -24.18
C VAL A 184 -1.93 7.41 -23.92
N ASP A 185 -1.56 7.59 -22.65
CA ASP A 185 -0.45 8.46 -22.26
C ASP A 185 0.93 7.87 -22.54
N THR A 186 1.07 6.56 -22.32
CA THR A 186 2.38 5.87 -22.41
C THR A 186 2.59 5.15 -23.74
N GLY A 187 1.52 4.91 -24.51
CA GLY A 187 1.57 4.04 -25.69
C GLY A 187 1.79 2.56 -25.36
N LEU A 188 1.52 2.13 -24.11
CA LEU A 188 1.61 0.74 -23.70
C LEU A 188 0.76 -0.16 -24.61
N ASN A 189 1.35 -1.27 -25.06
CA ASN A 189 0.69 -2.23 -25.95
C ASN A 189 0.58 -3.60 -25.27
N PHE A 190 -0.64 -4.13 -25.23
CA PHE A 190 -0.94 -5.43 -24.63
C PHE A 190 -1.16 -6.48 -25.74
N GLU A 191 -0.34 -7.53 -25.76
CA GLU A 191 -0.39 -8.56 -26.82
C GLU A 191 -1.70 -9.36 -26.89
N LYS A 192 -2.41 -9.50 -25.75
CA LYS A 192 -3.59 -10.39 -25.64
C LYS A 192 -4.85 -9.64 -25.26
N SER A 193 -4.84 -9.05 -24.07
CA SER A 193 -5.99 -8.34 -23.51
C SER A 193 -5.49 -7.24 -22.60
N ILE A 194 -6.18 -6.12 -22.66
CA ILE A 194 -6.01 -5.03 -21.69
C ILE A 194 -6.56 -5.51 -20.35
N PRO A 195 -5.79 -5.46 -19.26
CA PRO A 195 -6.30 -5.70 -17.92
C PRO A 195 -7.51 -4.82 -17.60
N ASP A 196 -8.46 -5.37 -16.85
CA ASP A 196 -9.61 -4.63 -16.34
C ASP A 196 -9.29 -3.80 -15.09
N HIS A 197 -8.16 -4.06 -14.43
CA HIS A 197 -7.71 -3.29 -13.29
C HIS A 197 -6.66 -2.23 -13.68
N GLY A 198 -6.79 -1.05 -13.09
CA GLY A 198 -5.81 0.03 -13.14
C GLY A 198 -4.93 0.08 -11.89
N PRO A 199 -3.71 0.64 -11.96
CA PRO A 199 -2.83 0.71 -10.80
C PRO A 199 -3.27 1.79 -9.81
N ILE A 200 -3.05 1.49 -8.53
CA ILE A 200 -3.02 2.49 -7.46
C ILE A 200 -1.54 2.83 -7.20
N VAL A 201 -1.23 4.11 -7.18
CA VAL A 201 0.11 4.63 -6.89
C VAL A 201 0.01 5.49 -5.65
N TRP A 202 0.80 5.20 -4.62
CA TRP A 202 0.84 6.03 -3.42
C TRP A 202 2.27 6.39 -3.06
N ILE A 203 2.44 7.59 -2.49
CA ILE A 203 3.73 8.15 -2.13
C ILE A 203 3.74 8.43 -0.64
N VAL A 204 4.70 7.82 0.06
CA VAL A 204 4.86 7.93 1.51
C VAL A 204 6.17 8.60 1.88
N ASN A 205 6.11 9.51 2.83
CA ASN A 205 7.29 10.15 3.40
C ASN A 205 7.75 9.38 4.64
N VAL A 206 8.74 8.53 4.46
CA VAL A 206 9.42 7.85 5.56
C VAL A 206 10.46 8.83 6.10
N LYS A 207 10.27 9.29 7.34
CA LYS A 207 11.04 10.41 7.91
C LYS A 207 12.54 10.14 7.86
N LYS A 208 13.28 11.01 7.19
CA LYS A 208 14.74 11.12 7.39
C LYS A 208 15.00 12.06 8.56
N ASP A 209 14.73 11.64 9.79
CA ASP A 209 15.15 12.38 10.99
C ASP A 209 16.68 12.24 11.19
N ILE A 210 17.46 12.68 10.19
CA ILE A 210 18.84 13.09 10.45
C ILE A 210 18.77 14.56 10.82
N ALA A 211 18.46 14.82 12.09
CA ALA A 211 18.88 16.06 12.70
C ALA A 211 20.42 16.09 12.68
N TYR A 212 21.01 16.73 11.68
CA TYR A 212 22.39 17.19 11.84
C TYR A 212 22.37 18.19 12.98
N ASP A 213 22.85 17.76 14.15
CA ASP A 213 23.17 18.64 15.24
C ASP A 213 24.28 19.61 14.77
N THR A 214 23.87 20.77 14.26
CA THR A 214 24.80 21.85 13.91
C THR A 214 25.40 22.52 15.14
N SER A 215 25.09 22.08 16.37
CA SER A 215 25.67 22.66 17.59
C SER A 215 27.09 22.17 17.91
N ASN A 216 27.63 21.21 17.15
CA ASN A 216 29.02 20.74 17.28
C ASN A 216 29.91 20.94 16.03
N ILE A 217 29.72 22.04 15.28
CA ILE A 217 30.81 22.52 14.40
C ILE A 217 31.82 23.30 15.28
N GLY A 218 32.48 22.56 16.15
CA GLY A 218 33.59 22.99 16.99
C GLY A 218 34.80 22.13 16.71
N GLN A 219 35.71 22.66 15.87
CA GLN A 219 37.10 22.23 15.69
C GLN A 219 37.36 20.74 15.38
N SER A 220 37.36 20.40 14.09
CA SER A 220 38.11 19.24 13.60
C SER A 220 39.62 19.57 13.56
N PRO A 221 40.51 18.74 14.15
CA PRO A 221 41.96 18.98 14.15
C PRO A 221 42.67 18.62 12.82
N TYR A 222 41.94 18.40 11.72
CA TYR A 222 42.50 17.94 10.44
C TYR A 222 42.15 18.85 9.25
N THR A 223 42.35 20.16 9.39
CA THR A 223 42.21 21.10 8.25
C THR A 223 43.48 21.91 7.98
N ASP A 224 44.65 21.27 8.08
CA ASP A 224 45.88 21.81 7.50
C ASP A 224 46.71 20.68 6.91
N GLN A 225 46.53 20.39 5.61
CA GLN A 225 47.57 20.04 4.64
C GLN A 225 46.97 19.50 3.33
N ILE A 226 46.51 20.41 2.45
CA ILE A 226 46.57 20.16 1.01
C ILE A 226 47.04 21.46 0.34
N LYS A 227 48.37 21.57 0.13
CA LYS A 227 48.96 22.55 -0.79
C LYS A 227 48.91 21.95 -2.19
N TRP A 228 48.12 22.55 -3.08
CA TRP A 228 48.19 22.30 -4.51
C TRP A 228 49.49 22.93 -5.06
N GLN A 229 50.39 22.11 -5.61
CA GLN A 229 51.47 22.58 -6.49
C GLN A 229 51.00 22.47 -7.94
N ASN A 230 50.82 23.62 -8.59
CA ASN A 230 50.67 23.70 -10.04
C ASN A 230 52.07 23.61 -10.70
N LYS A 231 52.20 22.71 -11.68
CA LYS A 231 53.16 22.78 -12.78
C LYS A 231 52.42 22.56 -14.08
#